data_AF-A0A4Y8IRY9-F1
#
_entry.id   AF-A0A4Y8IRY9-F1
#
_cell.length_a   1.000
_cell.length_b   1.000
_cell.length_c   1.000
_cell.angle_alpha   90.00
_cell.angle_beta   90.00
_cell.angle_gamma   90.00
#
_symmetry.space_group_name_H-M   'P 1'
#
loop_
_entity.id
_entity.type
_entity.pdbx_description
1 polymer ?
#
loop_
_entity_poly.entity_id
_entity_poly.type
_entity_poly.pdbx_seq_one_letter_code
_entity_poly.pdbx_strand_id
1 'polypeptide(L)'
;MGDCLSLTFSDISTWFLIAVAVVFISNFIKYKGRLKNFDWFVLVLIVALNVSFLMLSFFDPYTFGLLWKKFFVLTVAAVIINVLLNKVIQDRLEEKDEAVNWREDRKFMISLSVVSAVFIVGFISYSIWYTTPRDVNQTIEGIQFQLGEESVEKPVTIKINGELSRSLSGGGIYGGKFVITGEDVQIPSEDSGVTIDYRGQKNGILLYRNYQPGRHETVGTIVVNNQFEEIAIMLYNHGSWSSEDGQIISAPANNRKEALELARELTGYELK
;
A
#
# COMPACT_ATOMS: atom_id res chain seq x y z
N MET A 1 -15.07 1.54 -9.88
CA MET A 1 -13.90 0.73 -9.46
C MET A 1 -14.15 -0.72 -9.83
N GLY A 2 -13.98 -1.05 -11.11
CA GLY A 2 -13.99 -2.41 -11.64
C GLY A 2 -12.86 -2.47 -12.66
N ASP A 3 -12.14 -3.58 -12.71
CA ASP A 3 -11.11 -3.94 -13.72
C ASP A 3 -9.62 -3.64 -13.44
N CYS A 4 -9.21 -2.96 -12.36
CA CYS A 4 -7.77 -2.66 -12.16
C CYS A 4 -6.87 -3.81 -11.66
N LEU A 5 -7.36 -5.05 -11.51
CA LEU A 5 -6.57 -6.15 -10.92
C LEU A 5 -6.67 -7.46 -11.72
N SER A 6 -6.62 -7.39 -13.06
CA SER A 6 -6.41 -8.57 -13.89
C SER A 6 -4.92 -8.88 -14.03
N LEU A 7 -4.54 -10.16 -13.88
CA LEU A 7 -3.19 -10.60 -14.22
C LEU A 7 -2.99 -10.48 -15.73
N THR A 8 -1.90 -9.83 -16.15
CA THR A 8 -1.51 -9.85 -17.57
C THR A 8 -0.84 -11.17 -17.93
N PHE A 9 -0.83 -11.54 -19.21
CA PHE A 9 -0.06 -12.71 -19.66
C PHE A 9 1.44 -12.58 -19.31
N SER A 10 1.98 -11.36 -19.39
CA SER A 10 3.36 -11.07 -18.99
C SER A 10 3.61 -11.35 -17.50
N ASP A 11 2.67 -10.95 -16.63
CA ASP A 11 2.74 -11.28 -15.19
C ASP A 11 2.76 -12.80 -14.99
N ILE A 12 1.81 -13.51 -15.62
CA ILE A 12 1.71 -14.98 -15.48
C ILE A 12 3.02 -15.65 -15.90
N SER A 13 3.57 -15.28 -17.06
CA SER A 13 4.83 -15.81 -17.58
C SER A 13 6.00 -15.52 -16.63
N THR A 14 6.10 -14.29 -16.12
CA THR A 14 7.18 -13.88 -15.22
C THR A 14 7.15 -14.69 -13.92
N TRP A 15 5.99 -14.80 -13.28
CA TRP A 15 5.84 -15.56 -12.03
C TRP A 15 5.99 -17.06 -12.23
N PHE A 16 5.64 -17.58 -13.41
CA PHE A 16 5.96 -18.95 -13.80
C PHE A 16 7.47 -19.18 -13.89
N LEU A 17 8.22 -18.30 -14.56
CA LEU A 17 9.69 -18.41 -14.64
C LEU A 17 10.36 -18.31 -13.27
N ILE A 18 9.84 -17.47 -12.37
CA ILE A 18 10.29 -17.42 -10.97
C ILE A 18 10.02 -18.77 -10.28
N ALA A 19 8.85 -19.39 -10.50
CA ALA A 19 8.53 -20.71 -9.94
C ALA A 19 9.53 -21.77 -10.40
N VAL A 20 9.84 -21.78 -11.70
CA VAL A 20 10.85 -22.65 -12.30
C VAL A 20 12.18 -22.46 -11.58
N ALA A 21 12.68 -21.22 -11.48
CA ALA A 21 13.95 -20.93 -10.82
C ALA A 21 13.98 -21.37 -9.35
N VAL A 22 12.92 -21.09 -8.59
CA VAL A 22 12.81 -21.47 -7.17
C VAL A 22 12.85 -22.99 -6.99
N VAL A 23 12.10 -23.74 -7.80
CA VAL A 23 12.08 -25.21 -7.72
C VAL A 23 13.43 -25.79 -8.16
N PHE A 24 14.08 -25.25 -9.20
CA PHE A 24 15.41 -25.69 -9.62
C PHE A 24 16.46 -25.44 -8.53
N ILE A 25 16.48 -24.24 -7.93
CA ILE A 25 17.41 -23.91 -6.84
C ILE A 25 17.14 -24.80 -5.62
N SER A 26 15.87 -24.98 -5.25
CA SER A 26 15.50 -25.85 -4.12
C SER A 26 15.99 -27.29 -4.35
N ASN A 27 15.78 -27.81 -5.55
CA ASN A 27 16.24 -29.13 -5.93
C ASN A 27 17.77 -29.25 -6.01
N PHE A 28 18.46 -28.20 -6.46
CA PHE A 28 19.92 -28.15 -6.44
C PHE A 28 20.47 -28.16 -5.01
N ILE A 29 19.85 -27.40 -4.09
CA ILE A 29 20.20 -27.40 -2.67
C ILE A 29 19.93 -28.77 -2.05
N LYS A 30 18.77 -29.38 -2.34
CA LYS A 30 18.44 -30.76 -1.94
C LYS A 30 19.50 -31.75 -2.42
N TYR A 31 19.92 -31.63 -3.68
CA TYR A 31 20.92 -32.51 -4.28
C TYR A 31 22.32 -32.33 -3.65
N LYS A 32 22.81 -31.08 -3.59
CA LYS A 32 24.17 -30.78 -3.10
C LYS A 32 24.28 -30.88 -1.58
N GLY A 33 23.26 -30.42 -0.86
CA GLY A 33 23.18 -30.44 0.59
C GLY A 33 22.64 -31.75 1.17
N ARG A 34 22.20 -32.69 0.33
CA ARG A 34 21.64 -34.02 0.71
C ARG A 34 20.40 -33.95 1.60
N LEU A 35 19.65 -32.84 1.54
CA LEU A 35 18.47 -32.59 2.36
C LEU A 35 17.20 -33.20 1.72
N LYS A 36 16.85 -34.45 2.05
CA LYS A 36 15.74 -35.20 1.39
C LYS A 36 14.40 -34.47 1.31
N ASN A 37 14.07 -33.65 2.31
CA ASN A 37 12.75 -32.99 2.44
C ASN A 37 12.80 -31.49 2.17
N PHE A 38 13.91 -30.95 1.66
CA PHE A 38 14.07 -29.50 1.49
C PHE A 38 13.11 -28.92 0.43
N ASP A 39 12.83 -29.67 -0.63
CA ASP A 39 11.85 -29.31 -1.65
C ASP A 39 10.43 -29.20 -1.08
N TRP A 40 10.03 -30.18 -0.28
CA TRP A 40 8.75 -30.14 0.42
C TRP A 40 8.63 -28.96 1.39
N PHE A 41 9.71 -28.64 2.11
CA PHE A 41 9.73 -27.46 2.97
C PHE A 41 9.53 -26.17 2.18
N VAL A 42 10.25 -26.01 1.05
CA VAL A 42 10.09 -24.84 0.18
C VAL A 42 8.66 -24.74 -0.36
N LEU A 43 8.05 -25.85 -0.77
CA LEU A 43 6.66 -25.86 -1.21
C LEU A 43 5.69 -25.45 -0.09
N VAL A 44 5.85 -26.00 1.12
CA VAL A 44 5.02 -25.65 2.27
C VAL A 44 5.15 -24.15 2.58
N LEU A 45 6.36 -23.60 2.51
CA LEU A 45 6.61 -22.18 2.73
C LEU A 45 5.93 -21.31 1.65
N ILE A 46 6.02 -21.69 0.37
CA ILE A 46 5.36 -20.97 -0.72
C ILE A 46 3.83 -20.98 -0.53
N VAL A 47 3.25 -22.13 -0.18
CA VAL A 47 1.81 -22.24 0.13
C VAL A 47 1.43 -21.37 1.32
N ALA A 48 2.20 -21.42 2.41
CA ALA A 48 1.96 -20.60 3.60
C ALA A 48 2.02 -19.09 3.29
N LEU A 49 3.00 -18.65 2.50
CA LEU A 49 3.10 -17.26 2.05
C LEU A 49 1.90 -16.85 1.18
N ASN A 50 1.47 -17.71 0.26
CA ASN A 50 0.32 -17.43 -0.58
C ASN A 50 -0.97 -17.28 0.24
N VAL A 51 -1.20 -18.18 1.21
CA VAL A 51 -2.31 -18.06 2.16
C VAL A 51 -2.21 -16.77 2.98
N SER A 52 -1.00 -16.40 3.40
CA SER A 52 -0.76 -15.16 4.14
C SER A 52 -1.13 -13.93 3.30
N PHE A 53 -0.73 -13.87 2.03
CA PHE A 53 -1.12 -12.76 1.15
C PHE A 53 -2.61 -12.75 0.84
N LEU A 54 -3.24 -13.92 0.71
CA LEU A 54 -4.70 -13.99 0.58
C LEU A 54 -5.38 -13.40 1.82
N MET A 55 -4.95 -13.76 3.03
CA MET A 55 -5.49 -13.17 4.27
C MET A 55 -5.25 -11.67 4.35
N LEU A 56 -4.04 -11.20 4.02
CA LEU A 56 -3.72 -9.77 4.06
C LEU A 56 -4.46 -8.97 2.99
N SER A 57 -4.93 -9.60 1.91
CA SER A 57 -5.77 -8.94 0.89
C SER A 57 -7.14 -8.50 1.40
N PHE A 58 -7.60 -9.03 2.54
CA PHE A 58 -8.81 -8.52 3.21
C PHE A 58 -8.58 -7.20 3.95
N PHE A 59 -7.34 -6.92 4.39
CA PHE A 59 -6.98 -5.72 5.14
C PHE A 59 -6.45 -4.62 4.22
N ASP A 60 -5.63 -4.99 3.24
CA ASP A 60 -5.12 -4.09 2.22
C ASP A 60 -5.29 -4.73 0.83
N PRO A 61 -6.50 -4.59 0.24
CA PRO A 61 -6.80 -5.13 -1.08
C PRO A 61 -5.94 -4.52 -2.19
N TYR A 62 -5.44 -3.30 -1.98
CA TYR A 62 -4.66 -2.59 -2.99
C TYR A 62 -3.26 -3.19 -3.13
N THR A 63 -2.56 -3.37 -2.01
CA THR A 63 -1.23 -3.99 -1.99
C THR A 63 -1.30 -5.48 -2.26
N PHE A 64 -2.14 -6.21 -1.52
CA PHE A 64 -2.09 -7.67 -1.53
C PHE A 64 -3.01 -8.31 -2.57
N GLY A 65 -4.00 -7.59 -3.10
CA GLY A 65 -4.95 -8.11 -4.09
C GLY A 65 -4.27 -8.61 -5.36
N LEU A 66 -3.24 -7.91 -5.86
CA LEU A 66 -2.45 -8.38 -7.00
C LEU A 66 -1.40 -9.41 -6.58
N LEU A 67 -0.77 -9.22 -5.41
CA LEU A 67 0.30 -10.09 -4.94
C LEU A 67 -0.20 -11.52 -4.71
N TRP A 68 -1.34 -11.74 -4.06
CA TRP A 68 -1.83 -13.10 -3.83
C TRP A 68 -2.13 -13.82 -5.15
N LYS A 69 -2.68 -13.12 -6.16
CA LYS A 69 -2.92 -13.68 -7.50
C LYS A 69 -1.61 -14.11 -8.17
N LYS A 70 -0.58 -13.25 -8.09
CA LYS A 70 0.77 -13.52 -8.60
C LYS A 70 1.41 -14.72 -7.89
N PHE A 71 1.33 -14.76 -6.56
CA PHE A 71 1.83 -15.87 -5.74
C PHE A 71 1.02 -17.16 -5.93
N PHE A 72 -0.25 -17.08 -6.29
CA PHE A 72 -1.04 -18.25 -6.64
C PHE A 72 -0.49 -18.94 -7.89
N VAL A 73 -0.17 -18.18 -8.95
CA VAL A 73 0.50 -18.71 -10.16
C VAL A 73 1.83 -19.37 -9.78
N LEU A 74 2.66 -18.69 -8.98
CA LEU A 74 3.93 -19.22 -8.47
C LEU A 74 3.71 -20.55 -7.74
N THR A 75 2.72 -20.62 -6.84
CA THR A 75 2.43 -21.80 -6.02
C THR A 75 2.03 -22.99 -6.88
N VAL A 76 1.06 -22.81 -7.79
CA VAL A 76 0.58 -23.88 -8.66
C VAL A 76 1.70 -24.39 -9.57
N ALA A 77 2.45 -23.48 -10.19
CA ALA A 77 3.58 -23.84 -11.05
C ALA A 77 4.68 -24.58 -10.26
N ALA A 78 5.05 -24.08 -9.08
CA ALA A 78 6.06 -24.70 -8.24
C ALA A 78 5.68 -26.12 -7.81
N VAL A 79 4.41 -26.34 -7.44
CA VAL A 79 3.90 -27.67 -7.09
C VAL A 79 3.98 -28.63 -8.29
N ILE A 80 3.51 -28.21 -9.47
CA ILE A 80 3.55 -29.04 -10.68
C ILE A 80 4.99 -29.41 -11.06
N ILE A 81 5.88 -28.42 -11.13
CA ILE A 81 7.29 -28.63 -11.52
C ILE A 81 7.98 -29.52 -10.48
N ASN A 82 7.72 -29.32 -9.19
CA ASN A 82 8.33 -30.14 -8.15
C ASN A 82 7.87 -31.61 -8.25
N VAL A 83 6.59 -31.87 -8.52
CA VAL A 83 6.09 -33.23 -8.72
C VAL A 83 6.79 -33.91 -9.91
N LEU A 84 7.02 -33.18 -11.01
CA LEU A 84 7.70 -33.70 -12.20
C LEU A 84 9.19 -33.96 -11.95
N LEU A 85 9.89 -33.03 -11.30
CA LEU A 85 11.34 -33.12 -11.08
C LEU A 85 11.72 -34.04 -9.92
N ASN A 86 10.91 -34.12 -8.87
CA ASN A 86 11.25 -34.89 -7.67
C ASN A 86 11.48 -36.37 -8.00
N LYS A 87 10.71 -36.94 -8.94
CA LYS A 87 10.91 -38.32 -9.38
C LYS A 87 12.29 -38.53 -10.01
N VAL A 88 12.67 -37.67 -10.96
CA VAL A 88 13.97 -37.73 -11.65
C VAL A 88 15.14 -37.58 -10.67
N ILE A 89 15.00 -36.72 -9.67
CA ILE A 89 16.04 -36.45 -8.69
C ILE A 89 16.15 -37.58 -7.67
N GLN A 90 15.03 -38.16 -7.23
CA GLN A 90 15.03 -39.32 -6.34
C GLN A 90 15.76 -40.51 -6.98
N ASP A 91 15.43 -40.83 -8.23
CA ASP A 91 16.10 -41.91 -8.97
C ASP A 91 17.62 -41.70 -9.04
N ARG A 92 18.07 -40.44 -9.22
CA ARG A 92 19.50 -40.06 -9.26
C ARG A 92 20.19 -40.04 -7.89
N LEU A 93 19.45 -39.79 -6.81
CA LEU A 93 19.99 -39.82 -5.45
C LEU A 93 20.16 -41.26 -4.96
N GLU A 94 19.24 -42.16 -5.32
CA GLU A 94 19.33 -43.59 -5.01
C GLU A 94 20.52 -44.26 -5.72
N GLU A 95 20.86 -43.83 -6.94
CA GLU A 95 22.03 -44.29 -7.69
C GLU A 95 23.37 -44.00 -6.98
N LYS A 96 23.42 -43.01 -6.07
CA LYS A 96 24.66 -42.52 -5.45
C LYS A 96 25.04 -43.15 -4.10
N ASP A 97 24.22 -44.04 -3.55
CA ASP A 97 24.47 -44.92 -2.38
C ASP A 97 25.40 -44.36 -1.26
N GLU A 98 25.24 -43.09 -0.91
CA GLU A 98 25.95 -42.47 0.20
C GLU A 98 24.98 -42.22 1.36
N ALA A 99 25.31 -42.75 2.53
CA ALA A 99 24.48 -42.67 3.73
C ALA A 99 24.24 -41.21 4.16
N VAL A 100 23.02 -40.72 3.93
CA VAL A 100 22.57 -39.39 4.36
C VAL A 100 22.38 -39.37 5.88
N ASN A 101 22.96 -38.38 6.57
CA ASN A 101 22.83 -38.22 8.02
C ASN A 101 21.50 -37.55 8.41
N TRP A 102 20.43 -38.37 8.47
CA TRP A 102 19.06 -37.94 8.73
C TRP A 102 18.84 -37.10 10.00
N ARG A 103 19.70 -37.25 11.02
CA ARG A 103 19.46 -36.64 12.34
C ARG A 103 19.83 -35.15 12.37
N GLU A 104 20.90 -34.76 11.68
CA GLU A 104 21.36 -33.37 11.63
C GLU A 104 20.47 -32.53 10.71
N ASP A 105 20.09 -33.09 9.55
CA ASP A 105 19.16 -32.47 8.61
C ASP A 105 17.83 -32.13 9.28
N ARG A 106 17.28 -33.05 10.09
CA ARG A 106 16.01 -32.82 10.79
C ARG A 106 16.08 -31.62 11.74
N LYS A 107 17.17 -31.49 12.50
CA LYS A 107 17.33 -30.35 13.43
C LYS A 107 17.44 -29.03 12.68
N PHE A 108 18.22 -29.01 11.59
CA PHE A 108 18.35 -27.85 10.72
C PHE A 108 17.00 -27.45 10.12
N MET A 109 16.24 -28.40 9.57
CA MET A 109 14.93 -28.14 8.97
C MET A 109 13.91 -27.65 9.98
N ILE A 110 13.89 -28.21 11.20
CA ILE A 110 13.01 -27.72 12.27
C ILE A 110 13.38 -26.29 12.64
N SER A 111 14.67 -26.00 12.83
CA SER A 111 15.14 -24.65 13.16
C SER A 111 14.73 -23.65 12.07
N LEU A 112 14.95 -23.99 10.80
CA LEU A 112 14.58 -23.14 9.67
C LEU A 112 13.05 -22.92 9.62
N SER A 113 12.26 -23.97 9.85
CA SER A 113 10.80 -23.88 9.87
C SER A 113 10.29 -22.98 10.99
N VAL A 114 10.85 -23.09 12.19
CA VAL A 114 10.49 -22.24 13.33
C VAL A 114 10.81 -20.78 13.02
N VAL A 115 12.01 -20.52 12.50
CA VAL A 115 12.42 -19.15 12.11
C VAL A 115 11.49 -18.58 11.05
N SER A 116 11.23 -19.31 9.97
CA SER A 116 10.31 -18.87 8.91
C SER A 116 8.89 -18.61 9.44
N ALA A 117 8.37 -19.46 10.32
CA ALA A 117 7.06 -19.28 10.92
C ALA A 117 6.98 -17.99 11.77
N VAL A 118 8.01 -17.73 12.59
CA VAL A 118 8.08 -16.49 13.38
C VAL A 118 8.10 -15.25 12.48
N PHE A 119 8.87 -15.25 11.39
CA PHE A 119 8.90 -14.14 10.44
C PHE A 119 7.54 -13.93 9.75
N ILE A 120 6.88 -15.00 9.32
CA ILE A 120 5.56 -14.92 8.67
C ILE A 120 4.53 -14.35 9.65
N VAL A 121 4.46 -14.88 10.88
CA VAL A 121 3.52 -14.39 11.90
C VAL A 121 3.80 -12.94 12.25
N GLY A 122 5.08 -12.57 12.43
CA GLY A 122 5.49 -11.19 12.67
C GLY A 122 5.09 -10.24 11.55
N PHE A 123 5.32 -10.64 10.29
CA PHE A 123 4.93 -9.86 9.11
C PHE A 123 3.42 -9.69 9.00
N ILE A 124 2.64 -10.75 9.21
CA ILE A 124 1.16 -10.68 9.20
C ILE A 124 0.68 -9.74 10.31
N SER A 125 1.19 -9.90 11.53
CA SER A 125 0.79 -9.11 12.69
C SER A 125 1.09 -7.62 12.49
N TYR A 126 2.30 -7.32 12.01
CA TYR A 126 2.69 -5.95 11.65
C TYR A 126 1.81 -5.37 10.55
N SER A 127 1.55 -6.14 9.48
CA SER A 127 0.73 -5.69 8.35
C SER A 127 -0.68 -5.34 8.80
N ILE A 128 -1.33 -6.22 9.58
CA ILE A 128 -2.67 -5.97 10.13
C ILE A 128 -2.65 -4.72 11.03
N TRP A 129 -1.70 -4.62 11.97
CA TRP A 129 -1.59 -3.47 12.87
C TRP A 129 -1.36 -2.14 12.14
N TYR A 130 -0.62 -2.17 11.03
CA TYR A 130 -0.30 -0.99 10.24
C TYR A 130 -1.49 -0.53 9.37
N THR A 131 -2.24 -1.47 8.78
CA THR A 131 -3.35 -1.17 7.85
C THR A 131 -4.70 -0.98 8.55
N THR A 132 -4.81 -1.43 9.81
CA THR A 132 -6.00 -1.19 10.64
C THR A 132 -6.30 0.31 10.73
N PRO A 133 -7.55 0.74 10.46
CA PRO A 133 -7.95 2.13 10.55
C PRO A 133 -7.58 2.76 11.91
N ARG A 134 -7.07 3.99 11.87
CA ARG A 134 -6.79 4.78 13.07
C ARG A 134 -7.55 6.09 13.04
N ASP A 135 -8.04 6.48 14.22
CA ASP A 135 -8.68 7.77 14.38
C ASP A 135 -7.67 8.89 14.12
N VAL A 136 -8.11 9.87 13.32
CA VAL A 136 -7.41 11.12 13.06
C VAL A 136 -8.32 12.23 13.56
N ASN A 137 -7.99 12.77 14.73
CA ASN A 137 -8.73 13.82 15.40
C ASN A 137 -7.77 14.97 15.72
N GLN A 138 -7.64 15.90 14.78
CA GLN A 138 -6.72 17.03 14.93
C GLN A 138 -7.30 18.32 14.37
N THR A 139 -6.83 19.42 14.93
CA THR A 139 -7.14 20.77 14.47
C THR A 139 -5.81 21.43 14.16
N ILE A 140 -5.66 21.88 12.91
CA ILE A 140 -4.44 22.55 12.45
C ILE A 140 -4.81 23.93 11.90
N GLU A 141 -4.00 24.92 12.24
CA GLU A 141 -4.13 26.29 11.74
C GLU A 141 -3.27 26.45 10.51
N GLY A 142 -3.77 27.18 9.51
CA GLY A 142 -3.08 27.39 8.26
C GLY A 142 -3.46 28.70 7.61
N ILE A 143 -2.98 28.88 6.38
CA ILE A 143 -3.21 30.07 5.59
C ILE A 143 -3.82 29.68 4.25
N GLN A 144 -4.91 30.35 3.90
CA GLN A 144 -5.41 30.40 2.54
C GLN A 144 -4.75 31.57 1.81
N PHE A 145 -4.27 31.33 0.60
CA PHE A 145 -3.64 32.35 -0.23
C PHE A 145 -3.93 32.12 -1.72
N GLN A 146 -3.79 33.19 -2.49
CA GLN A 146 -4.04 33.25 -3.92
C GLN A 146 -2.70 33.34 -4.66
N LEU A 147 -2.41 32.42 -5.57
CA LEU A 147 -1.21 32.53 -6.42
C LEU A 147 -1.30 33.77 -7.32
N GLY A 148 -0.14 34.35 -7.63
CA GLY A 148 -0.05 35.57 -8.46
C GLY A 148 -0.43 36.88 -7.76
N GLU A 149 -1.03 36.84 -6.56
CA GLU A 149 -1.42 38.03 -5.79
C GLU A 149 -0.85 37.98 -4.37
N GLU A 150 0.19 38.77 -4.08
CA GLU A 150 0.91 38.74 -2.80
C GLU A 150 0.09 39.25 -1.60
N SER A 151 -0.91 40.11 -1.83
CA SER A 151 -1.68 40.77 -0.77
C SER A 151 -2.79 39.92 -0.15
N VAL A 152 -3.13 38.78 -0.75
CA VAL A 152 -4.23 37.94 -0.27
C VAL A 152 -3.69 36.80 0.59
N GLU A 153 -3.81 36.95 1.89
CA GLU A 153 -3.66 35.86 2.86
C GLU A 153 -4.82 35.90 3.86
N LYS A 154 -5.38 34.74 4.18
CA LYS A 154 -6.47 34.61 5.15
C LYS A 154 -6.17 33.46 6.10
N PRO A 155 -6.26 33.66 7.42
CA PRO A 155 -6.11 32.57 8.37
C PRO A 155 -7.28 31.59 8.22
N VAL A 156 -6.97 30.31 8.27
CA VAL A 156 -7.95 29.24 8.25
C VAL A 156 -7.64 28.20 9.32
N THR A 157 -8.67 27.53 9.80
CA THR A 157 -8.56 26.41 10.72
C THR A 157 -9.16 25.18 10.05
N ILE A 158 -8.39 24.09 10.03
CA ILE A 158 -8.81 22.80 9.49
C ILE A 158 -9.04 21.85 10.66
N LYS A 159 -10.27 21.36 10.82
CA LYS A 159 -10.64 20.31 11.76
C LYS A 159 -10.84 19.00 11.02
N ILE A 160 -10.09 17.99 11.41
CA ILE A 160 -10.07 16.66 10.81
C ILE A 160 -10.58 15.71 11.87
N ASN A 161 -11.66 14.99 11.55
CA ASN A 161 -12.25 13.99 12.42
C ASN A 161 -12.72 12.81 11.59
N GLY A 162 -12.04 11.68 11.70
CA GLY A 162 -12.37 10.50 10.94
C GLY A 162 -11.39 9.36 11.16
N GLU A 163 -11.46 8.39 10.26
CA GLU A 163 -10.58 7.23 10.27
C GLU A 163 -9.66 7.25 9.05
N LEU A 164 -8.38 6.96 9.29
CA LEU A 164 -7.39 6.74 8.26
C LEU A 164 -6.99 5.27 8.20
N SER A 165 -7.31 4.61 7.08
CA SER A 165 -6.76 3.29 6.74
C SER A 165 -5.54 3.47 5.83
N ARG A 166 -4.41 2.87 6.21
CA ARG A 166 -3.15 2.98 5.46
C ARG A 166 -2.93 1.78 4.57
N SER A 167 -2.23 2.01 3.46
CA SER A 167 -1.76 0.96 2.55
C SER A 167 -0.26 0.71 2.76
N LEU A 168 0.19 -0.55 2.71
CA LEU A 168 1.62 -0.88 2.76
C LEU A 168 2.37 -0.44 1.49
N SER A 169 1.66 -0.26 0.38
CA SER A 169 2.22 0.36 -0.83
C SER A 169 2.38 1.88 -0.72
N GLY A 170 1.99 2.48 0.41
CA GLY A 170 1.95 3.93 0.62
C GLY A 170 0.58 4.55 0.34
N GLY A 171 0.35 5.69 0.98
CA GLY A 171 -0.93 6.39 0.97
C GLY A 171 -1.99 5.71 1.84
N GLY A 172 -3.25 6.07 1.63
CA GLY A 172 -4.36 5.53 2.41
C GLY A 172 -5.73 5.96 1.90
N ILE A 173 -6.74 5.57 2.67
CA ILE A 173 -8.11 6.03 2.52
C ILE A 173 -8.49 6.71 3.83
N TYR A 174 -8.80 8.00 3.74
CA TYR A 174 -9.43 8.74 4.81
C TYR A 174 -10.94 8.79 4.60
N GLY A 175 -11.70 8.51 5.64
CA GLY A 175 -13.14 8.67 5.68
C GLY A 175 -13.56 9.40 6.96
N GLY A 176 -14.27 10.51 6.83
CA GLY A 176 -14.70 11.28 8.00
C GLY A 176 -15.27 12.64 7.65
N LYS A 177 -15.07 13.59 8.57
CA LYS A 177 -15.41 15.00 8.43
C LYS A 177 -14.13 15.80 8.26
N PHE A 178 -14.16 16.73 7.33
CA PHE A 178 -13.07 17.65 7.07
C PHE A 178 -13.70 19.04 7.04
N VAL A 179 -13.50 19.82 8.10
CA VAL A 179 -14.15 21.12 8.26
C VAL A 179 -13.08 22.19 8.13
N ILE A 180 -13.29 23.12 7.22
CA ILE A 180 -12.38 24.25 7.01
C ILE A 180 -13.15 25.52 7.34
N THR A 181 -12.68 26.26 8.34
CA THR A 181 -13.27 27.53 8.76
C THR A 181 -12.30 28.67 8.54
N GLY A 182 -12.77 29.79 7.99
CA GLY A 182 -11.99 30.99 7.76
C GLY A 182 -12.83 32.04 7.05
N GLU A 183 -12.31 33.26 6.92
CA GLU A 183 -12.99 34.33 6.19
C GLU A 183 -13.11 33.97 4.70
N ASP A 184 -14.33 34.02 4.16
CA ASP A 184 -14.68 33.72 2.75
C ASP A 184 -14.45 32.29 2.24
N VAL A 185 -14.25 31.30 3.12
CA VAL A 185 -14.16 29.88 2.72
C VAL A 185 -15.56 29.35 2.38
N GLN A 186 -15.86 29.18 1.09
CA GLN A 186 -17.12 28.56 0.62
C GLN A 186 -16.97 27.04 0.51
N ILE A 187 -16.76 26.36 1.64
CA ILE A 187 -16.68 24.88 1.68
C ILE A 187 -17.96 24.35 2.35
N PRO A 188 -18.54 23.23 1.87
CA PRO A 188 -19.76 22.67 2.42
C PRO A 188 -19.70 22.46 3.93
N SER A 189 -20.83 22.70 4.60
CA SER A 189 -21.01 22.70 6.06
C SER A 189 -20.53 21.43 6.78
N GLU A 190 -20.34 21.53 8.11
CA GLU A 190 -19.85 20.51 9.07
C GLU A 190 -20.52 19.10 8.99
N ASP A 191 -21.62 18.99 8.27
CA ASP A 191 -22.39 17.76 8.07
C ASP A 191 -21.96 16.95 6.83
N SER A 192 -21.07 17.49 6.00
CA SER A 192 -20.66 16.84 4.76
C SER A 192 -19.52 15.85 5.02
N GLY A 193 -19.79 14.57 4.79
CA GLY A 193 -18.77 13.52 4.85
C GLY A 193 -17.79 13.64 3.68
N VAL A 194 -16.52 13.42 3.96
CA VAL A 194 -15.41 13.46 3.02
C VAL A 194 -14.77 12.08 2.90
N THR A 195 -14.40 11.72 1.68
CA THR A 195 -13.56 10.54 1.41
C THR A 195 -12.38 10.98 0.57
N ILE A 196 -11.16 10.67 1.03
CA ILE A 196 -9.93 10.94 0.30
C ILE A 196 -9.25 9.60 0.09
N ASP A 197 -9.19 9.16 -1.16
CA ASP A 197 -8.36 8.02 -1.58
C ASP A 197 -7.11 8.56 -2.23
N TYR A 198 -5.96 8.31 -1.60
CA TYR A 198 -4.65 8.73 -2.07
C TYR A 198 -3.67 7.54 -2.10
N ARG A 199 -4.20 6.32 -2.28
CA ARG A 199 -3.38 5.11 -2.39
C ARG A 199 -2.52 5.14 -3.65
N GLY A 200 -1.22 4.87 -3.49
CA GLY A 200 -0.27 4.86 -4.60
C GLY A 200 0.05 6.26 -5.19
N GLN A 201 -0.44 7.33 -4.57
CA GLN A 201 -0.20 8.72 -4.97
C GLN A 201 0.07 9.58 -3.73
N LYS A 202 0.59 10.80 -3.92
CA LYS A 202 0.75 11.78 -2.82
C LYS A 202 -0.50 12.65 -2.62
N ASN A 203 -1.37 12.68 -3.61
CA ASN A 203 -2.56 13.51 -3.65
C ASN A 203 -3.83 12.66 -3.71
N GLY A 204 -4.93 13.23 -3.23
CA GLY A 204 -6.27 12.70 -3.34
C GLY A 204 -7.25 13.79 -3.77
N ILE A 205 -8.44 13.38 -4.18
CA ILE A 205 -9.53 14.30 -4.52
C ILE A 205 -10.32 14.60 -3.25
N LEU A 206 -10.51 15.88 -2.93
CA LEU A 206 -11.33 16.30 -1.81
C LEU A 206 -12.80 16.33 -2.24
N LEU A 207 -13.48 15.21 -2.03
CA LEU A 207 -14.87 14.99 -2.43
C LEU A 207 -15.82 15.10 -1.24
N TYR A 208 -16.69 16.09 -1.25
CA TYR A 208 -17.76 16.22 -0.25
C TYR A 208 -19.02 15.51 -0.74
N ARG A 209 -19.61 14.68 0.13
CA ARG A 209 -20.92 14.06 -0.11
C ARG A 209 -22.00 15.02 0.36
N ASN A 210 -22.77 15.58 -0.58
CA ASN A 210 -23.90 16.44 -0.26
C ASN A 210 -25.10 15.61 0.25
N TYR A 211 -26.02 16.25 0.98
CA TYR A 211 -27.26 15.65 1.49
C TYR A 211 -28.22 15.17 0.40
N GLN A 212 -28.12 15.74 -0.82
CA GLN A 212 -28.89 15.27 -1.97
C GLN A 212 -28.28 13.95 -2.51
N PRO A 213 -29.05 12.85 -2.56
CA PRO A 213 -28.54 11.56 -3.04
C PRO A 213 -27.93 11.68 -4.43
N GLY A 214 -26.65 11.30 -4.58
CA GLY A 214 -25.96 11.22 -5.87
C GLY A 214 -25.28 12.51 -6.35
N ARG A 215 -25.30 13.61 -5.59
CA ARG A 215 -24.46 14.78 -5.89
C ARG A 215 -23.21 14.80 -5.02
N HIS A 216 -22.06 14.77 -5.68
CA HIS A 216 -20.76 15.00 -5.07
C HIS A 216 -20.26 16.37 -5.49
N GLU A 217 -19.70 17.10 -4.54
CA GLU A 217 -19.06 18.38 -4.81
C GLU A 217 -17.55 18.21 -4.67
N THR A 218 -16.84 18.40 -5.78
CA THR A 218 -15.38 18.36 -5.80
C THR A 218 -14.87 19.75 -5.47
N VAL A 219 -14.33 19.92 -4.27
CA VAL A 219 -13.81 21.21 -3.81
C VAL A 219 -12.39 21.45 -4.34
N GLY A 220 -11.61 20.39 -4.52
CA GLY A 220 -10.24 20.53 -4.99
C GLY A 220 -9.42 19.25 -4.91
N THR A 221 -8.12 19.41 -5.14
CA THR A 221 -7.12 18.37 -4.90
C THR A 221 -6.46 18.62 -3.55
N ILE A 222 -6.40 17.60 -2.71
CA ILE A 222 -5.71 17.64 -1.43
C ILE A 222 -4.41 16.82 -1.52
N VAL A 223 -3.33 17.37 -0.98
CA VAL A 223 -2.04 16.69 -0.82
C VAL A 223 -1.77 16.66 0.68
N VAL A 224 -1.53 15.47 1.21
CA VAL A 224 -1.30 15.27 2.65
C VAL A 224 -0.05 14.43 2.86
N ASN A 225 0.59 14.62 4.02
CA ASN A 225 1.50 13.60 4.51
C ASN A 225 0.73 12.39 5.07
N ASN A 226 1.43 11.30 5.41
CA ASN A 226 0.81 10.02 5.81
C ASN A 226 0.00 10.09 7.13
N GLN A 227 0.02 11.22 7.84
CA GLN A 227 -0.63 11.43 9.13
C GLN A 227 -1.60 12.62 9.13
N PHE A 228 -1.81 13.27 7.98
CA PHE A 228 -2.60 14.52 7.89
C PHE A 228 -2.06 15.64 8.78
N GLU A 229 -0.80 15.54 9.22
CA GLU A 229 -0.14 16.58 10.02
C GLU A 229 0.21 17.79 9.15
N GLU A 230 0.43 17.57 7.85
CA GLU A 230 0.70 18.59 6.85
C GLU A 230 -0.25 18.41 5.67
N ILE A 231 -0.83 19.52 5.22
CA ILE A 231 -1.88 19.54 4.21
C ILE A 231 -1.67 20.73 3.28
N ALA A 232 -1.81 20.48 1.98
CA ALA A 232 -2.01 21.50 0.95
C ALA A 232 -3.28 21.17 0.15
N ILE A 233 -4.19 22.13 -0.01
CA ILE A 233 -5.45 21.98 -0.73
C ILE A 233 -5.46 22.99 -1.87
N MET A 234 -5.48 22.49 -3.10
CA MET A 234 -5.65 23.27 -4.33
C MET A 234 -7.14 23.38 -4.62
N LEU A 235 -7.73 24.54 -4.36
CA LEU A 235 -9.17 24.77 -4.46
C LEU A 235 -9.58 25.01 -5.91
N TYR A 236 -10.59 24.29 -6.39
CA TYR A 236 -11.08 24.46 -7.75
C TYR A 236 -11.99 25.68 -7.85
N ASN A 237 -11.67 26.57 -8.79
CA ASN A 237 -12.54 27.64 -9.20
C ASN A 237 -13.20 27.26 -10.53
N HIS A 238 -14.54 27.24 -10.57
CA HIS A 238 -15.33 26.79 -11.73
C HIS A 238 -14.89 25.42 -12.30
N GLY A 239 -14.42 24.52 -11.45
CA GLY A 239 -14.02 23.15 -11.83
C GLY A 239 -12.57 23.00 -12.29
N SER A 240 -11.74 24.04 -12.20
CA SER A 240 -10.31 23.97 -12.54
C SER A 240 -9.43 24.69 -11.52
N TRP A 241 -8.14 24.36 -11.51
CA TRP A 241 -7.11 25.05 -10.73
C TRP A 241 -5.88 25.26 -11.63
N SER A 242 -5.20 26.39 -11.47
CA SER A 242 -3.98 26.73 -12.21
C SER A 242 -2.85 27.08 -11.25
N SER A 243 -1.60 26.89 -11.67
CA SER A 243 -0.42 27.28 -10.88
C SER A 243 -0.09 28.79 -10.97
N GLU A 244 -0.83 29.56 -11.77
CA GLU A 244 -0.61 31.00 -11.94
C GLU A 244 -1.53 31.81 -11.02
N ASP A 245 -2.79 31.39 -10.91
CA ASP A 245 -3.87 32.09 -10.20
C ASP A 245 -4.77 31.11 -9.42
N GLY A 246 -4.24 29.97 -9.00
CA GLY A 246 -4.96 29.03 -8.15
C GLY A 246 -5.04 29.49 -6.70
N GLN A 247 -6.14 29.14 -6.03
CA GLN A 247 -6.24 29.26 -4.57
C GLN A 247 -5.67 28.02 -3.89
N ILE A 248 -4.89 28.24 -2.84
CA ILE A 248 -4.31 27.18 -2.02
C ILE A 248 -4.62 27.43 -0.55
N ILE A 249 -4.89 26.35 0.18
CA ILE A 249 -4.83 26.32 1.63
C ILE A 249 -3.65 25.44 2.04
N SER A 250 -2.76 25.93 2.89
CA SER A 250 -1.70 25.11 3.48
C SER A 250 -1.73 25.17 5.00
N ALA A 251 -1.52 24.03 5.66
CA ALA A 251 -1.44 23.91 7.11
C ALA A 251 -0.44 22.81 7.51
N PRO A 252 0.34 22.98 8.59
CA PRO A 252 0.37 24.15 9.46
C PRO A 252 1.16 25.31 8.84
N ALA A 253 0.67 26.55 9.00
CA ALA A 253 1.39 27.75 8.57
C ALA A 253 0.90 28.99 9.31
N ASN A 254 1.81 29.90 9.68
CA ASN A 254 1.46 31.15 10.37
C ASN A 254 1.39 32.35 9.43
N ASN A 255 1.92 32.24 8.22
CA ASN A 255 1.97 33.30 7.23
C ASN A 255 2.03 32.71 5.82
N ARG A 256 1.73 33.53 4.80
CA ARG A 256 1.76 33.13 3.40
C ARG A 256 3.08 32.50 2.97
N LYS A 257 4.22 33.00 3.45
CA LYS A 257 5.54 32.49 3.03
C LYS A 257 5.72 31.02 3.47
N GLU A 258 5.42 30.71 4.73
CA GLU A 258 5.43 29.34 5.26
C GLU A 258 4.43 28.45 4.50
N ALA A 259 3.22 28.96 4.26
CA ALA A 259 2.18 28.23 3.56
C ALA A 259 2.54 27.87 2.10
N LEU A 260 3.20 28.80 1.40
CA LEU A 260 3.68 28.61 0.04
C LEU A 260 4.85 27.62 -0.01
N GLU A 261 5.79 27.69 0.93
CA GLU A 261 6.90 26.75 1.03
C GLU A 261 6.41 25.33 1.30
N LEU A 262 5.48 25.17 2.26
CA LEU A 262 4.85 23.89 2.56
C LEU A 262 4.10 23.33 1.34
N ALA A 263 3.34 24.18 0.61
CA ALA A 263 2.65 23.75 -0.61
C ALA A 263 3.63 23.24 -1.66
N ARG A 264 4.76 23.92 -1.87
CA ARG A 264 5.80 23.50 -2.83
C ARG A 264 6.41 22.16 -2.42
N GLU A 265 6.71 21.97 -1.15
CA GLU A 265 7.27 20.72 -0.64
C GLU A 265 6.32 19.53 -0.85
N LEU A 266 5.05 19.69 -0.47
CA LEU A 266 4.06 18.63 -0.57
C LEU A 266 3.71 18.31 -2.03
N THR A 267 3.46 19.34 -2.85
CA THR A 267 3.00 19.17 -4.24
C THR A 267 4.12 18.86 -5.22
N GLY A 268 5.33 19.35 -4.96
CA GLY A 268 6.45 19.33 -5.92
C GLY A 268 6.31 20.34 -7.06
N TYR A 269 5.33 21.27 -7.00
CA TYR A 269 5.15 22.29 -8.03
C TYR A 269 5.99 23.54 -7.78
N GLU A 270 6.44 24.19 -8.85
CA GLU A 270 7.03 25.52 -8.81
C GLU A 270 5.92 26.60 -8.71
N LEU A 271 5.35 26.74 -7.53
CA LEU A 271 4.34 27.77 -7.22
C LEU A 271 5.02 29.15 -7.13
N LYS A 272 4.38 30.24 -7.57
CA LYS A 272 4.94 31.60 -7.49
C LYS A 272 4.04 32.52 -6.67
#